data_AF-A0A6B4JK99-F1
#
_entry.id   AF-A0A6B4JK99-F1
#
_cell.length_a   1.000
_cell.length_b   1.000
_cell.length_c   1.000
_cell.angle_alpha   90.00
_cell.angle_beta   90.00
_cell.angle_gamma   90.00
#
_symmetry.space_group_name_H-M   'P 1'
#
loop_
_entity.id
_entity.type
_entity.pdbx_description
1 polymer ?
#
loop_
_entity_poly.entity_id
_entity_poly.type
_entity_poly.pdbx_seq_one_letter_code
_entity_poly.pdbx_strand_id
1 'polypeptide(L)'
;MILWVIFIIGMIAIPIMLGNKFLEKNKKSMKVDYRARFNPEFYGGFKEVGICESCYVTVYDTYIEIQLWNDNKNKFYLEKIIEGKDIIDIRVKTQTQIQNEVSLGKLIIFGVLAFAMKGNKNILADEYVLMKVKHEGEEINLIFRIPNEQMNFIRIITSIRE
;
A
#
# COMPACT_ATOMS: atom_id res chain seq x y z
N MET A 1 46.19 -1.52 40.02
CA MET A 1 46.03 -2.28 38.76
C MET A 1 44.59 -2.73 38.54
N ILE A 2 43.92 -3.32 39.54
CA ILE A 2 42.52 -3.80 39.44
C ILE A 2 41.49 -2.67 39.17
N LEU A 3 41.70 -1.47 39.73
CA LEU A 3 40.77 -0.34 39.56
C LEU A 3 40.64 0.14 38.09
N TRP A 4 41.71 0.07 37.31
CA TRP A 4 41.73 0.52 35.91
C TRP A 4 40.97 -0.45 34.99
N VAL A 5 40.99 -1.75 35.32
CA VAL A 5 40.28 -2.78 34.54
C VAL A 5 38.77 -2.62 34.67
N ILE A 6 38.25 -2.28 35.85
CA ILE A 6 36.82 -2.04 36.08
C ILE A 6 36.35 -0.81 35.30
N PHE A 7 37.18 0.24 35.22
CA PHE A 7 36.85 1.46 34.51
C PHE A 7 36.75 1.24 32.99
N ILE A 8 37.66 0.43 32.43
CA ILE A 8 37.66 0.08 31.00
C ILE A 8 36.44 -0.78 30.65
N ILE A 9 36.11 -1.77 31.50
CA ILE A 9 34.92 -2.63 31.29
C ILE A 9 33.63 -1.78 31.36
N GLY A 10 33.55 -0.84 32.30
CA GLY A 10 32.42 0.10 32.41
C GLY A 10 32.24 0.98 31.17
N MET A 11 33.32 1.53 30.62
CA MET A 11 33.26 2.36 29.41
C MET A 11 32.82 1.59 28.16
N ILE A 12 33.06 0.28 28.09
CA ILE A 12 32.67 -0.55 26.94
C ILE A 12 31.25 -1.11 27.12
N ALA A 13 30.88 -1.52 28.33
CA ALA A 13 29.58 -2.14 28.59
C ALA A 13 28.42 -1.13 28.51
N ILE A 14 28.61 0.11 28.98
CA ILE A 14 27.55 1.13 29.02
C ILE A 14 27.07 1.53 27.60
N PRO A 15 27.94 1.82 26.62
CA PRO A 15 27.53 2.09 25.24
C PRO A 15 26.82 0.92 24.57
N ILE A 16 27.26 -0.32 24.82
CA ILE A 16 26.64 -1.52 24.23
C ILE A 16 25.22 -1.72 24.78
N MET A 17 25.02 -1.53 26.10
CA MET A 17 23.71 -1.62 26.72
C MET A 17 22.75 -0.52 26.26
N LEU A 18 23.26 0.71 26.10
CA LEU A 18 22.47 1.84 25.58
C LEU A 18 22.12 1.63 24.10
N GLY A 19 23.04 1.11 23.28
CA GLY A 19 22.82 0.78 21.88
C GLY A 19 21.75 -0.31 21.69
N ASN A 20 21.79 -1.38 22.48
CA ASN A 20 20.77 -2.44 22.43
C ASN A 20 19.38 -1.93 22.85
N LYS A 21 19.30 -1.11 23.91
CA LYS A 21 18.03 -0.49 24.30
C LYS A 21 17.50 0.49 23.24
N PHE A 22 18.38 1.19 22.53
CA PHE A 22 17.98 2.08 21.42
C PHE A 22 17.47 1.28 20.21
N LEU A 23 18.13 0.16 19.87
CA LEU A 23 17.68 -0.75 18.81
C LEU A 23 16.35 -1.44 19.15
N GLU A 24 16.14 -1.87 20.40
CA GLU A 24 14.86 -2.42 20.85
C GLU A 24 13.76 -1.36 20.89
N LYS A 25 14.07 -0.12 21.28
CA LYS A 25 13.11 0.99 21.29
C LYS A 25 12.69 1.37 19.86
N ASN A 26 13.62 1.34 18.89
CA ASN A 26 13.32 1.55 17.47
C ASN A 26 12.56 0.37 16.84
N LYS A 27 12.82 -0.87 17.28
CA LYS A 27 11.98 -2.04 16.92
C LYS A 27 10.58 -1.98 17.52
N LYS A 28 10.43 -1.41 18.73
CA LYS A 28 9.13 -1.23 19.40
C LYS A 28 8.32 -0.06 18.85
N SER A 29 8.95 1.01 18.36
CA SER A 29 8.26 2.12 17.69
C SER A 29 7.79 1.80 16.27
N MET A 30 8.19 0.64 15.72
CA MET A 30 7.73 0.10 14.44
C MET A 30 6.81 -1.12 14.63
N LYS A 31 6.16 -1.22 15.80
CA LYS A 31 4.91 -1.99 15.95
C LYS A 31 3.74 -1.04 15.69
N VAL A 32 3.59 -0.62 14.44
CA VAL A 32 2.24 -0.33 13.97
C VAL A 32 1.69 -1.72 13.67
N ASP A 33 0.69 -2.18 14.41
CA ASP A 33 0.31 -3.60 14.38
C ASP A 33 -0.13 -3.97 12.95
N TYR A 34 0.69 -4.83 12.34
CA TYR A 34 0.45 -5.38 11.03
C TYR A 34 -0.84 -6.21 11.06
N ARG A 35 -1.77 -5.91 10.14
CA ARG A 35 -3.03 -6.66 10.02
C ARG A 35 -2.97 -7.70 8.92
N ALA A 36 -2.57 -7.31 7.72
CA ALA A 36 -2.58 -8.17 6.54
C ALA A 36 -1.70 -7.62 5.42
N ARG A 37 -1.35 -8.49 4.46
CA ARG A 37 -0.72 -8.12 3.20
C ARG A 37 -1.46 -8.78 2.05
N PHE A 38 -1.69 -8.00 1.02
CA PHE A 38 -2.39 -8.39 -0.19
C PHE A 38 -1.52 -8.14 -1.41
N ASN A 39 -1.77 -8.89 -2.48
CA ASN A 39 -1.07 -8.73 -3.76
C ASN A 39 -2.09 -8.53 -4.89
N PRO A 40 -2.82 -7.39 -4.91
CA PRO A 40 -3.71 -7.08 -6.03
C PRO A 40 -2.94 -6.64 -7.28
N GLU A 41 -3.59 -6.67 -8.44
CA GLU A 41 -3.10 -5.97 -9.63
C GLU A 41 -3.53 -4.49 -9.51
N PHE A 42 -2.61 -3.54 -9.69
CA PHE A 42 -2.90 -2.11 -9.65
C PHE A 42 -3.20 -1.58 -11.04
N TYR A 43 -4.35 -0.92 -11.19
CA TYR A 43 -4.84 -0.47 -12.48
C TYR A 43 -4.79 1.06 -12.69
N GLY A 44 -4.51 1.83 -11.64
CA GLY A 44 -4.28 3.27 -11.76
C GLY A 44 -4.81 4.08 -10.57
N GLY A 45 -4.54 5.39 -10.63
CA GLY A 45 -5.01 6.39 -9.66
C GLY A 45 -3.93 7.42 -9.28
N PHE A 46 -2.66 7.02 -9.29
CA PHE A 46 -1.52 7.94 -9.18
C PHE A 46 -1.16 8.47 -10.57
N LYS A 47 -0.89 9.77 -10.70
CA LYS A 47 -0.61 10.42 -12.00
C LYS A 47 0.67 9.90 -12.64
N GLU A 48 1.62 9.48 -11.81
CA GLU A 48 2.96 9.01 -12.18
C GLU A 48 3.04 7.49 -12.46
N VAL A 49 1.91 6.76 -12.33
CA VAL A 49 1.91 5.29 -12.50
C VAL A 49 0.77 4.81 -13.39
N GLY A 50 1.14 3.93 -14.33
CA GLY A 50 0.19 3.15 -15.11
C GLY A 50 -0.23 1.85 -14.41
N ILE A 51 -0.53 0.84 -15.21
CA ILE A 51 -0.88 -0.50 -14.70
C ILE A 51 0.38 -1.18 -14.18
N CYS A 52 0.23 -1.86 -13.06
CA CYS A 52 1.29 -2.61 -12.39
C CYS A 52 0.69 -3.93 -11.89
N GLU A 53 1.11 -5.04 -12.48
CA GLU A 53 0.63 -6.38 -12.14
C GLU A 53 1.13 -6.84 -10.75
N SER A 54 2.29 -6.34 -10.33
CA SER A 54 2.92 -6.65 -9.04
C SER A 54 2.76 -5.49 -8.04
N CYS A 55 1.61 -5.43 -7.35
CA CYS A 55 1.33 -4.43 -6.33
C CYS A 55 1.10 -5.10 -4.97
N TYR A 56 1.84 -4.66 -3.95
CA TYR A 56 1.60 -5.07 -2.58
C TYR A 56 0.85 -3.98 -1.82
N VAL A 57 -0.22 -4.38 -1.15
CA VAL A 57 -0.95 -3.53 -0.21
C VAL A 57 -0.82 -4.14 1.17
N THR A 58 -0.04 -3.49 2.03
CA THR A 58 0.12 -3.87 3.44
C THR A 58 -0.79 -3.01 4.29
N VAL A 59 -1.62 -3.64 5.11
CA VAL A 59 -2.55 -2.96 6.01
C VAL A 59 -2.00 -3.01 7.42
N TYR A 60 -1.87 -1.84 8.03
CA TYR A 60 -1.57 -1.65 9.43
C TYR A 60 -2.81 -1.09 10.14
N ASP A 61 -2.78 -1.00 11.47
CA ASP A 61 -3.92 -0.50 12.24
C ASP A 61 -4.47 0.86 11.82
N THR A 62 -3.62 1.77 11.34
CA THR A 62 -3.98 3.17 11.09
C THR A 62 -3.74 3.65 9.67
N TYR A 63 -3.08 2.85 8.84
CA TYR A 63 -2.76 3.22 7.46
C TYR A 63 -2.57 1.98 6.59
N ILE A 64 -2.62 2.20 5.29
CA ILE A 64 -2.14 1.23 4.29
C ILE A 64 -0.86 1.73 3.65
N GLU A 65 -0.01 0.79 3.29
CA GLU A 65 1.20 1.00 2.51
C GLU A 65 1.01 0.30 1.17
N ILE A 66 1.14 1.05 0.08
CA ILE A 66 1.03 0.55 -1.29
C ILE A 66 2.42 0.58 -1.91
N GLN A 67 2.91 -0.58 -2.33
CA GLN A 67 4.20 -0.76 -2.97
C GLN A 67 3.99 -1.31 -4.38
N LEU A 68 4.40 -0.55 -5.40
CA LEU A 68 4.32 -0.95 -6.80
C LEU A 68 5.68 -1.42 -7.28
N TRP A 69 5.75 -2.66 -7.75
CA TRP A 69 6.98 -3.28 -8.22
C TRP A 69 7.08 -3.22 -9.73
N ASN A 70 8.27 -2.91 -10.24
CA ASN A 70 8.58 -3.01 -11.66
C ASN A 70 9.43 -4.27 -11.90
N ASP A 71 8.80 -5.31 -12.45
CA ASP A 71 9.42 -6.62 -12.67
C ASP A 71 10.65 -6.54 -13.57
N ASN A 72 10.73 -5.54 -14.46
CA ASN A 72 11.88 -5.38 -15.36
C ASN A 72 13.13 -4.83 -14.67
N LYS A 73 13.01 -4.20 -13.50
CA LYS A 73 14.14 -3.51 -12.82
C LYS A 73 14.43 -4.03 -11.42
N ASN A 74 13.66 -5.00 -10.93
CA ASN A 74 13.80 -5.61 -9.60
C ASN A 74 13.92 -4.56 -8.47
N LYS A 75 13.19 -3.44 -8.62
CA LYS A 75 13.17 -2.31 -7.70
C LYS A 75 11.74 -1.83 -7.53
N PHE A 76 11.41 -1.38 -6.32
CA PHE A 76 10.20 -0.61 -6.06
C PHE A 76 10.20 0.63 -6.94
N TYR A 77 9.14 0.80 -7.72
CA TYR A 77 8.96 1.97 -8.55
C TYR A 77 8.22 3.09 -7.79
N LEU A 78 7.37 2.72 -6.84
CA LEU A 78 6.61 3.67 -6.03
C LEU A 78 6.19 3.04 -4.70
N GLU A 79 6.34 3.79 -3.62
CA GLU A 79 5.83 3.47 -2.29
C GLU A 79 4.97 4.65 -1.81
N LYS A 80 3.73 4.38 -1.40
CA LYS A 80 2.80 5.40 -0.89
C LYS A 80 2.13 4.92 0.38
N ILE A 81 2.09 5.80 1.37
CA ILE A 81 1.36 5.61 2.62
C ILE A 81 0.05 6.39 2.53
N ILE A 82 -1.05 5.74 2.90
CA ILE A 82 -2.38 6.36 2.96
C ILE A 82 -2.95 6.08 4.34
N GLU A 83 -3.15 7.13 5.13
CA GLU A 83 -3.79 6.99 6.44
C GLU A 83 -5.25 6.53 6.28
N GLY A 84 -5.73 5.71 7.20
CA GLY A 84 -7.10 5.20 7.18
C GLY A 84 -8.15 6.31 7.15
N LYS A 85 -7.89 7.41 7.87
CA LYS A 85 -8.73 8.62 7.87
C LYS A 85 -8.85 9.30 6.50
N ASP A 86 -7.87 9.08 5.62
CA ASP A 86 -7.84 9.66 4.28
C ASP A 86 -8.52 8.74 3.25
N ILE A 87 -8.91 7.52 3.66
CA ILE A 87 -9.74 6.62 2.84
C ILE A 87 -11.19 7.08 2.95
N ILE A 88 -11.72 7.64 1.87
CA ILE A 88 -13.07 8.21 1.84
C ILE A 88 -14.10 7.11 1.60
N ASP A 89 -13.83 6.22 0.64
CA ASP A 89 -14.78 5.22 0.20
C ASP A 89 -14.06 4.01 -0.41
N ILE A 90 -14.65 2.82 -0.29
CA ILE A 90 -14.13 1.59 -0.88
C ILE A 90 -15.30 0.71 -1.33
N ARG A 91 -15.33 0.34 -2.62
CA ARG A 91 -16.43 -0.44 -3.20
C ARG A 91 -15.93 -1.42 -4.25
N VAL A 92 -16.64 -2.54 -4.36
CA VAL A 92 -16.53 -3.43 -5.53
C VAL A 92 -17.34 -2.83 -6.66
N LYS A 93 -16.73 -2.76 -7.85
CA LYS A 93 -17.41 -2.39 -9.08
C LYS A 93 -16.98 -3.30 -10.21
N THR A 94 -17.90 -3.56 -11.12
CA THR A 94 -17.57 -4.20 -12.39
C THR A 94 -16.85 -3.20 -13.30
N GLN A 95 -16.15 -3.73 -14.29
CA GLN A 95 -15.53 -2.92 -15.33
C GLN A 95 -16.51 -1.93 -15.97
N THR A 96 -17.73 -2.38 -16.30
CA THR A 96 -18.76 -1.55 -16.92
C THR A 96 -19.23 -0.42 -15.99
N GLN A 97 -19.37 -0.70 -14.69
CA GLN A 97 -19.74 0.31 -13.70
C GLN A 97 -18.65 1.37 -13.55
N ILE A 98 -17.37 0.98 -13.55
CA ILE A 98 -16.25 1.93 -13.54
C ILE A 98 -16.31 2.80 -14.79
N GLN A 99 -16.40 2.20 -15.99
CA GLN A 99 -16.46 2.94 -17.25
C GLN A 99 -17.62 3.94 -17.32
N ASN A 100 -18.79 3.59 -16.80
CA ASN A 100 -19.97 4.47 -16.82
C ASN A 100 -19.87 5.65 -15.85
N GLU A 101 -19.14 5.51 -14.74
CA GLU A 101 -18.96 6.59 -13.77
C GLU A 101 -17.86 7.58 -14.13
N VAL A 102 -16.92 7.18 -14.98
CA VAL A 102 -15.91 8.11 -15.49
C VAL A 102 -16.32 8.76 -16.79
N SER A 103 -16.73 10.03 -16.69
CA SER A 103 -16.84 10.93 -17.84
C SER A 103 -15.56 10.93 -18.70
N LEU A 104 -15.68 11.14 -20.02
CA LEU A 104 -14.56 11.18 -20.99
C LEU A 104 -13.34 12.00 -20.56
N GLY A 105 -13.49 13.08 -19.79
CA GLY A 105 -12.36 13.88 -19.29
C GLY A 105 -11.52 13.19 -18.19
N LYS A 106 -12.13 12.28 -17.42
CA LYS A 106 -11.44 11.50 -16.36
C LYS A 106 -10.83 10.20 -16.91
N LEU A 107 -11.24 9.78 -18.11
CA LEU A 107 -10.65 8.65 -18.85
C LEU A 107 -9.16 8.86 -19.16
N ILE A 108 -8.67 10.11 -19.20
CA ILE A 108 -7.24 10.43 -19.35
C ILE A 108 -6.44 10.03 -18.10
N ILE A 109 -7.02 10.19 -16.91
CA ILE A 109 -6.43 9.72 -15.64
C ILE A 109 -6.45 8.19 -15.58
N PHE A 110 -7.47 7.58 -16.19
CA PHE A 110 -7.55 6.14 -16.42
C PHE A 110 -6.93 5.70 -17.76
N GLY A 111 -6.03 6.52 -18.31
CA GLY A 111 -5.44 6.35 -19.65
C GLY A 111 -4.75 5.01 -19.86
N VAL A 112 -4.49 4.24 -18.79
CA VAL A 112 -3.90 2.90 -18.87
C VAL A 112 -4.94 1.78 -18.73
N LEU A 113 -6.03 1.99 -17.97
CA LEU A 113 -7.17 1.06 -17.91
C LEU A 113 -7.77 0.86 -19.31
N ALA A 114 -8.01 1.92 -20.08
CA ALA A 114 -8.54 1.79 -21.45
C ALA A 114 -7.63 0.97 -22.39
N PHE A 115 -6.30 0.98 -22.16
CA PHE A 115 -5.34 0.23 -22.98
C PHE A 115 -5.19 -1.24 -22.55
N ALA A 116 -5.16 -1.57 -21.25
CA ALA A 116 -5.20 -2.98 -20.82
C ALA A 116 -6.55 -3.65 -21.11
N MET A 117 -7.65 -2.89 -21.13
CA MET A 117 -9.00 -3.37 -21.47
C MET A 117 -9.13 -3.84 -22.92
N LYS A 118 -8.22 -3.46 -23.84
CA LYS A 118 -8.32 -3.78 -25.27
C LYS A 118 -7.83 -5.20 -25.61
N GLY A 119 -7.09 -5.86 -24.71
CA GLY A 119 -6.46 -7.15 -24.93
C GLY A 119 -7.27 -8.38 -24.49
N ASN A 120 -8.07 -8.27 -23.42
CA ASN A 120 -8.79 -9.41 -22.83
C ASN A 120 -10.29 -9.36 -23.17
N LYS A 121 -10.66 -9.91 -24.32
CA LYS A 121 -12.06 -9.98 -24.80
C LYS A 121 -12.92 -11.06 -24.12
N ASN A 122 -12.40 -11.82 -23.15
CA ASN A 122 -13.03 -13.06 -22.68
C ASN A 122 -13.25 -13.18 -21.16
N ILE A 123 -13.41 -12.09 -20.41
CA ILE A 123 -13.66 -12.21 -18.97
C ILE A 123 -14.91 -11.44 -18.58
N LEU A 124 -16.03 -12.14 -18.66
CA LEU A 124 -17.26 -11.75 -17.99
C LEU A 124 -16.98 -11.73 -16.48
N ALA A 125 -17.24 -10.60 -15.82
CA ALA A 125 -17.22 -10.40 -14.37
C ALA A 125 -15.87 -10.28 -13.66
N ASP A 126 -14.90 -9.53 -14.22
CA ASP A 126 -13.82 -9.01 -13.37
C ASP A 126 -14.37 -7.95 -12.40
N GLU A 127 -14.36 -8.27 -11.12
CA GLU A 127 -14.65 -7.37 -10.02
C GLU A 127 -13.40 -6.57 -9.65
N TYR A 128 -13.53 -5.24 -9.61
CA TYR A 128 -12.47 -4.32 -9.25
C TYR A 128 -12.82 -3.62 -7.95
N VAL A 129 -11.81 -3.36 -7.12
CA VAL A 129 -11.95 -2.51 -5.95
C VAL A 129 -11.58 -1.09 -6.34
N LEU A 130 -12.57 -0.21 -6.24
CA LEU A 130 -12.41 1.23 -6.36
C LEU A 130 -12.28 1.81 -4.94
N MET A 131 -11.11 2.40 -4.65
CA MET A 131 -10.84 3.05 -3.38
C MET A 131 -10.62 4.55 -3.60
N LYS A 132 -11.51 5.36 -3.05
CA LYS A 132 -11.41 6.81 -3.09
C LYS A 132 -10.60 7.27 -1.88
N VAL A 133 -9.54 8.02 -2.11
CA VAL A 133 -8.63 8.49 -1.05
C VAL A 133 -8.30 9.97 -1.23
N LYS A 134 -7.97 10.64 -0.14
CA LYS A 134 -7.36 11.97 -0.16
C LYS A 134 -5.83 11.80 -0.11
N HIS A 135 -5.15 12.18 -1.18
CA HIS A 135 -3.70 12.09 -1.25
C HIS A 135 -3.12 13.44 -1.69
N GLU A 136 -2.17 13.97 -0.92
CA GLU A 136 -1.52 15.26 -1.19
C GLU A 136 -2.52 16.44 -1.39
N GLY A 137 -3.69 16.35 -0.73
CA GLY A 137 -4.73 17.37 -0.82
C GLY A 137 -5.74 17.18 -1.96
N GLU A 138 -5.52 16.23 -2.86
CA GLU A 138 -6.43 15.88 -3.95
C GLU A 138 -7.23 14.61 -3.64
N GLU A 139 -8.47 14.54 -4.12
CA GLU A 139 -9.23 13.28 -4.11
C GLU A 139 -8.89 12.46 -5.36
N ILE A 140 -8.33 11.27 -5.15
CA ILE A 140 -8.00 10.34 -6.23
C ILE A 140 -8.75 9.02 -6.04
N ASN A 141 -8.96 8.31 -7.14
CA ASN A 141 -9.54 6.98 -7.14
C ASN A 141 -8.46 5.98 -7.51
N LEU A 142 -8.12 5.10 -6.56
CA LEU A 142 -7.23 3.97 -6.77
C LEU A 142 -8.05 2.77 -7.25
N ILE A 143 -7.55 2.06 -8.25
CA ILE A 143 -8.20 0.87 -8.79
C ILE A 143 -7.30 -0.34 -8.62
N PHE A 144 -7.87 -1.37 -8.01
CA PHE A 144 -7.24 -2.66 -7.81
C PHE A 144 -8.10 -3.75 -8.44
N ARG A 145 -7.49 -4.73 -9.09
CA ARG A 145 -8.15 -5.99 -9.39
C ARG A 145 -7.70 -6.99 -8.34
N ILE A 146 -8.68 -7.63 -7.70
CA ILE A 146 -8.43 -8.50 -6.56
C ILE A 146 -8.87 -9.91 -6.94
N PRO A 147 -7.99 -10.93 -6.83
CA PRO A 147 -8.40 -12.31 -7.00
C PRO A 147 -9.49 -12.68 -5.99
N ASN A 148 -10.47 -13.50 -6.38
CA ASN A 148 -11.62 -13.88 -5.54
C ASN A 148 -11.26 -14.40 -4.13
N GLU A 149 -10.06 -14.93 -3.93
CA GLU A 149 -9.57 -15.42 -2.62
C GLU A 149 -9.25 -14.29 -1.62
N GLN A 150 -9.19 -13.04 -2.06
CA GLN A 150 -8.79 -11.88 -1.26
C GLN A 150 -9.99 -10.98 -0.88
N MET A 151 -11.23 -11.48 -0.88
CA MET A 151 -12.45 -10.71 -0.51
C MET A 151 -12.41 -10.07 0.89
N ASN A 152 -11.57 -10.60 1.79
CA ASN A 152 -11.30 -9.97 3.10
C ASN A 152 -10.62 -8.59 2.98
N PHE A 153 -10.02 -8.25 1.84
CA PHE A 153 -9.35 -6.97 1.58
C PHE A 153 -10.22 -5.78 1.97
N ILE A 154 -11.45 -5.74 1.45
CA ILE A 154 -12.36 -4.61 1.66
C ILE A 154 -12.74 -4.50 3.13
N ARG A 155 -13.02 -5.64 3.77
CA ARG A 155 -13.37 -5.70 5.19
C ARG A 155 -12.25 -5.17 6.06
N ILE A 156 -11.00 -5.58 5.79
CA ILE A 156 -9.84 -5.14 6.57
C ILE A 156 -9.56 -3.65 6.34
N ILE A 157 -9.62 -3.16 5.11
CA ILE A 157 -9.40 -1.73 4.85
C ILE A 157 -10.52 -0.86 5.44
N THR A 158 -11.76 -1.34 5.40
CA THR A 158 -12.88 -0.62 6.03
C THR A 158 -12.67 -0.51 7.55
N SER A 159 -12.09 -1.53 8.18
CA SER A 159 -11.85 -1.56 9.63
C SER A 159 -10.77 -0.60 10.14
N ILE A 160 -9.99 0.02 9.25
CA ILE A 160 -8.96 1.01 9.61
C ILE A 160 -9.38 2.44 9.23
N ARG A 161 -10.51 2.58 8.51
CA ARG A 161 -11.09 3.86 8.13
C ARG A 161 -11.82 4.53 9.30
N GLU A 162 -12.39 3.71 10.18
CA GLU A 162 -13.16 4.13 11.38
C GLU A 162 -12.25 4.75 12.45
#